data_AF-A0A928DQ21-F1
#
_entry.id   AF-A0A928DQ21-F1
#
_cell.length_a   1.000
_cell.length_b   1.000
_cell.length_c   1.000
_cell.angle_alpha   90.00
_cell.angle_beta   90.00
_cell.angle_gamma   90.00
#
_symmetry.space_group_name_H-M   'P 1'
#
loop_
_entity.id
_entity.type
_entity.pdbx_description
1 polymer ?
#
loop_
_entity_poly.entity_id
_entity_poly.type
_entity_poly.pdbx_seq_one_letter_code
_entity_poly.pdbx_strand_id
1 'polypeptide(L)'
;MADFEYTVHDDRIEITSYTGSAPSVTIPSTIDGLPVTDIEKGAFVSCESLMSVMIPESVTSIGNKAFYYCDSLTSVTIPDSVTCIGDGAFYECRRLTIYGTEGSAAQTYAKRNKISFSTDPSPYCDAAGVCYSHDGKTLLGAPLSLSGEYTIPDGVTSIGKEAFEDCKKLMAVTIPESVTSIGNRAFFSCHSLTAVTIPKSVTSIGWEVFENYRRLTIYGTKGSAAQTYAKDNEIPFSTDPSPYCNADGVYYSHDGQTLLGAPWSLSGEYKIPDSVTSIGGWAFCCSGLTSLTIPDRVMSIGEGAFCECRDLTSVTISNRLTRIEEYVFAGCSRLTSVTIPESVTSIGYKTFYSCDSLTSVTIPESVTSISFDAFDDCHDDLVIYGKAGSKAEWHAKENRIGFKVE
;
A
#
# COMPACT_ATOMS: atom_id res chain seq x y z
N MET A 1 -5.29 5.21 6.96
CA MET A 1 -6.02 6.50 6.94
C MET A 1 -6.01 7.18 8.31
N ALA A 2 -5.13 6.80 9.25
CA ALA A 2 -5.13 7.29 10.63
C ALA A 2 -5.02 8.82 10.79
N ASP A 3 -4.54 9.51 9.75
CA ASP A 3 -4.31 10.95 9.78
C ASP A 3 -5.53 11.79 9.37
N PHE A 4 -6.63 11.18 8.90
CA PHE A 4 -7.84 11.89 8.48
C PHE A 4 -9.02 11.55 9.39
N GLU A 5 -9.66 12.57 9.96
CA GLU A 5 -10.99 12.46 10.54
C GLU A 5 -12.03 12.90 9.50
N TYR A 6 -13.16 12.21 9.48
CA TYR A 6 -14.20 12.42 8.47
C TYR A 6 -15.60 12.11 8.99
N THR A 7 -16.60 12.69 8.34
CA THR A 7 -18.02 12.36 8.53
C THR A 7 -18.51 11.51 7.35
N VAL A 8 -19.24 10.43 7.66
CA VAL A 8 -19.84 9.54 6.67
C VAL A 8 -21.31 9.90 6.48
N HIS A 9 -21.69 10.13 5.23
CA HIS A 9 -23.09 10.24 4.79
C HIS A 9 -23.45 9.03 3.92
N ASP A 10 -24.73 8.86 3.61
CA ASP A 10 -25.21 7.71 2.83
C ASP A 10 -24.54 7.60 1.43
N ASP A 11 -24.11 8.72 0.86
CA ASP A 11 -23.58 8.80 -0.52
C ASP A 11 -22.19 9.43 -0.66
N ARG A 12 -21.60 9.96 0.42
CA ARG A 12 -20.33 10.72 0.37
C ARG A 12 -19.62 10.80 1.71
N ILE A 13 -18.38 11.29 1.64
CA ILE A 13 -17.48 11.52 2.79
C ILE A 13 -17.03 12.98 2.82
N GLU A 14 -17.01 13.55 4.01
CA GLU A 14 -16.55 14.93 4.28
C GLU A 14 -15.33 14.88 5.22
N ILE A 15 -14.18 15.41 4.79
CA ILE A 15 -12.96 15.45 5.62
C ILE A 15 -13.10 16.56 6.64
N THR A 16 -13.14 16.22 7.93
CA THR A 16 -13.35 17.18 9.04
C THR A 16 -12.06 17.63 9.69
N SER A 17 -11.00 16.82 9.66
CA SER A 17 -9.71 17.15 10.25
C SER A 17 -8.58 16.33 9.62
N TYR A 18 -7.38 16.93 9.53
CA TYR A 18 -6.13 16.26 9.22
C TYR A 18 -5.16 16.41 10.40
N THR A 19 -4.73 15.29 10.97
CA THR A 19 -3.86 15.23 12.15
C THR A 19 -2.44 14.76 11.84
N GLY A 20 -2.15 14.45 10.57
CA GLY A 20 -0.84 14.01 10.14
C GLY A 20 0.20 15.13 10.09
N SER A 21 1.46 14.73 9.95
CA SER A 21 2.63 15.64 9.93
C SER A 21 3.42 15.57 8.63
N ALA A 22 2.89 14.89 7.61
CA ALA A 22 3.58 14.69 6.34
C ALA A 22 3.74 16.03 5.58
N PRO A 23 4.92 16.27 4.96
CA PRO A 23 5.14 17.48 4.18
C PRO A 23 4.35 17.50 2.86
N SER A 24 3.87 16.34 2.40
CA SER A 24 2.98 16.23 1.25
C SER A 24 1.84 15.27 1.56
N VAL A 25 0.62 15.66 1.18
CA VAL A 25 -0.59 14.90 1.46
C VAL A 25 -1.42 14.73 0.19
N THR A 26 -1.88 13.51 -0.05
CA THR A 26 -2.90 13.21 -1.06
C THR A 26 -4.21 12.94 -0.34
N ILE A 27 -5.24 13.74 -0.62
CA ILE A 27 -6.58 13.47 -0.10
C ILE A 27 -7.12 12.25 -0.87
N PRO A 28 -7.59 11.20 -0.17
CA PRO A 28 -8.13 10.02 -0.83
C PRO A 28 -9.38 10.39 -1.63
N SER A 29 -9.55 9.83 -2.84
CA SER A 29 -10.76 10.05 -3.65
C SER A 29 -11.97 9.27 -3.11
N THR A 30 -11.72 8.18 -2.37
CA THR A 30 -12.74 7.39 -1.69
C THR A 30 -12.29 6.96 -0.30
N ILE A 31 -13.24 6.84 0.64
CA ILE A 31 -13.05 6.22 1.95
C ILE A 31 -14.20 5.22 2.13
N ASP A 32 -13.87 3.97 2.49
CA ASP A 32 -14.83 2.88 2.67
C ASP A 32 -15.79 2.67 1.47
N GLY A 33 -15.29 2.95 0.25
CA GLY A 33 -16.04 2.81 -1.01
C GLY A 33 -16.93 4.01 -1.35
N LEU A 34 -17.03 5.01 -0.49
CA LEU A 34 -17.77 6.25 -0.72
C LEU A 34 -16.83 7.37 -1.19
N PRO A 35 -17.27 8.26 -2.11
CA PRO A 35 -16.45 9.36 -2.61
C PRO A 35 -16.23 10.44 -1.56
N VAL A 36 -15.01 11.00 -1.51
CA VAL A 36 -14.70 12.18 -0.70
C VAL A 36 -15.05 13.43 -1.50
N THR A 37 -16.06 14.16 -1.05
CA THR A 37 -16.66 15.28 -1.81
C THR A 37 -16.39 16.64 -1.22
N ASP A 38 -16.04 16.73 0.07
CA ASP A 38 -15.92 18.00 0.77
C ASP A 38 -14.71 18.01 1.71
N ILE A 39 -14.02 19.14 1.74
CA ILE A 39 -13.02 19.48 2.76
C ILE A 39 -13.67 20.49 3.69
N GLU A 40 -14.01 20.08 4.91
CA GLU A 40 -14.82 20.90 5.80
C GLU A 40 -14.09 22.13 6.34
N LYS A 41 -14.87 22.99 6.99
CA LYS A 41 -14.38 24.20 7.64
C LYS A 41 -13.24 23.86 8.62
N GLY A 42 -12.05 24.33 8.28
CA GLY A 42 -10.87 24.24 9.14
C GLY A 42 -10.15 22.89 9.17
N ALA A 43 -10.42 21.99 8.22
CA ALA A 43 -9.90 20.63 8.24
C ALA A 43 -8.35 20.52 8.30
N PHE A 44 -7.62 21.49 7.74
CA PHE A 44 -6.16 21.56 7.72
C PHE A 44 -5.65 22.86 8.38
N VAL A 45 -6.35 23.39 9.40
CA VAL A 45 -5.91 24.60 10.10
C VAL A 45 -4.53 24.40 10.75
N SER A 46 -3.61 25.33 10.50
CA SER A 46 -2.28 25.38 11.12
C SER A 46 -1.42 24.13 10.86
N CYS A 47 -1.57 23.49 9.69
CA CYS A 47 -0.68 22.42 9.26
C CYS A 47 0.68 22.99 8.82
N GLU A 48 1.51 23.40 9.77
CA GLU A 48 2.78 24.12 9.54
C GLU A 48 3.83 23.29 8.77
N SER A 49 3.76 21.96 8.81
CA SER A 49 4.67 21.09 8.06
C SER A 49 4.23 20.86 6.61
N LEU A 50 2.97 21.17 6.26
CA LEU A 50 2.38 20.81 4.97
C LEU A 50 2.89 21.75 3.87
N MET A 51 3.66 21.20 2.92
CA MET A 51 4.25 21.92 1.79
C MET A 51 3.43 21.79 0.51
N SER A 52 2.78 20.64 0.31
CA SER A 52 1.90 20.37 -0.82
C SER A 52 0.69 19.52 -0.45
N VAL A 53 -0.44 19.77 -1.10
CA VAL A 53 -1.65 18.95 -0.98
C VAL A 53 -2.25 18.68 -2.35
N MET A 54 -2.58 17.42 -2.62
CA MET A 54 -3.31 16.99 -3.82
C MET A 54 -4.79 16.78 -3.49
N ILE A 55 -5.65 17.53 -4.16
CA ILE A 55 -7.11 17.46 -4.03
C ILE A 55 -7.66 16.63 -5.21
N PRO A 56 -8.34 15.50 -4.96
CA PRO A 56 -8.85 14.64 -6.04
C PRO A 56 -10.11 15.22 -6.70
N GLU A 57 -10.38 14.80 -7.94
CA GLU A 57 -11.57 15.17 -8.75
C GLU A 57 -12.91 14.80 -8.09
N SER A 58 -12.91 13.96 -7.05
CA SER A 58 -14.13 13.67 -6.29
C SER A 58 -14.57 14.86 -5.43
N VAL A 59 -13.66 15.76 -5.06
CA VAL A 59 -13.95 16.90 -4.19
C VAL A 59 -14.65 17.99 -4.98
N THR A 60 -15.77 18.46 -4.45
CA THR A 60 -16.63 19.50 -5.04
C THR A 60 -16.63 20.80 -4.26
N SER A 61 -16.26 20.77 -2.96
CA SER A 61 -16.21 21.96 -2.12
C SER A 61 -15.02 22.00 -1.15
N ILE A 62 -14.50 23.20 -0.92
CA ILE A 62 -13.47 23.51 0.08
C ILE A 62 -14.07 24.53 1.06
N GLY A 63 -14.15 24.16 2.34
CA GLY A 63 -14.81 24.92 3.39
C GLY A 63 -14.06 26.19 3.81
N ASN A 64 -14.75 27.03 4.58
CA ASN A 64 -14.18 28.25 5.13
C ASN A 64 -12.93 27.93 5.97
N LYS A 65 -11.84 28.67 5.78
CA LYS A 65 -10.60 28.49 6.53
C LYS A 65 -10.01 27.06 6.49
N ALA A 66 -10.34 26.24 5.49
CA ALA A 66 -9.88 24.85 5.38
C ALA A 66 -8.37 24.67 5.59
N PHE A 67 -7.52 25.51 4.99
CA PHE A 67 -6.05 25.50 5.07
C PHE A 67 -5.50 26.79 5.72
N TYR A 68 -6.22 27.32 6.71
CA TYR A 68 -5.86 28.59 7.36
C TYR A 68 -4.57 28.46 8.19
N TYR A 69 -3.61 29.38 8.02
CA TYR A 69 -2.26 29.33 8.63
C TYR A 69 -1.38 28.13 8.22
N CYS A 70 -1.50 27.63 6.99
CA CYS A 70 -0.53 26.67 6.43
C CYS A 70 0.67 27.40 5.81
N ASP A 71 1.53 27.99 6.63
CA ASP A 71 2.62 28.87 6.19
C ASP A 71 3.64 28.20 5.24
N SER A 72 3.84 26.90 5.37
CA SER A 72 4.75 26.12 4.51
C SER A 72 4.15 25.69 3.19
N LEU A 73 2.83 25.85 2.99
CA LEU A 73 2.15 25.39 1.78
C LEU A 73 2.54 26.26 0.58
N THR A 74 3.34 25.68 -0.32
CA THR A 74 3.85 26.37 -1.51
C THR A 74 3.00 26.14 -2.75
N SER A 75 2.29 25.02 -2.81
CA SER A 75 1.50 24.65 -3.99
C SER A 75 0.25 23.85 -3.61
N VAL A 76 -0.86 24.17 -4.28
CA VAL A 76 -2.07 23.34 -4.26
C VAL A 76 -2.68 23.28 -5.66
N THR A 77 -3.03 22.07 -6.09
CA THR A 77 -3.87 21.83 -7.27
C THR A 77 -5.32 21.83 -6.84
N ILE A 78 -6.16 22.64 -7.46
CA ILE A 78 -7.61 22.62 -7.22
C ILE A 78 -8.29 22.18 -8.53
N PRO A 79 -8.91 20.98 -8.57
CA PRO A 79 -9.55 20.46 -9.78
C PRO A 79 -10.83 21.24 -10.15
N ASP A 80 -11.28 21.09 -11.39
CA ASP A 80 -12.48 21.77 -11.92
C ASP A 80 -13.77 21.28 -11.26
N SER A 81 -13.74 20.08 -10.67
CA SER A 81 -14.82 19.56 -9.83
C SER A 81 -15.10 20.46 -8.63
N VAL A 82 -14.11 21.20 -8.12
CA VAL A 82 -14.27 22.15 -7.02
C VAL A 82 -14.97 23.40 -7.53
N THR A 83 -16.26 23.50 -7.23
CA THR A 83 -17.10 24.62 -7.64
C THR A 83 -17.27 25.68 -6.55
N CYS A 84 -16.94 25.35 -5.29
CA CYS A 84 -17.08 26.24 -4.15
C CYS A 84 -15.81 26.26 -3.29
N ILE A 85 -15.26 27.46 -3.04
CA ILE A 85 -14.11 27.67 -2.15
C ILE A 85 -14.47 28.75 -1.11
N GLY A 86 -14.51 28.33 0.14
CA GLY A 86 -14.93 29.09 1.30
C GLY A 86 -14.02 30.27 1.63
N ASP A 87 -14.58 31.23 2.36
CA ASP A 87 -13.86 32.43 2.77
C ASP A 87 -12.64 32.09 3.61
N GLY A 88 -11.50 32.73 3.27
CA GLY A 88 -10.22 32.50 3.93
C GLY A 88 -9.69 31.07 3.88
N ALA A 89 -10.20 30.19 3.00
CA ALA A 89 -9.71 28.80 2.84
C ALA A 89 -8.18 28.67 2.80
N PHE A 90 -7.46 29.59 2.16
CA PHE A 90 -5.99 29.59 2.09
C PHE A 90 -5.38 30.88 2.68
N TYR A 91 -6.04 31.48 3.67
CA TYR A 91 -5.54 32.70 4.31
C TYR A 91 -4.28 32.40 5.13
N GLU A 92 -3.28 33.28 5.04
CA GLU A 92 -1.94 33.12 5.61
C GLU A 92 -1.10 31.97 5.02
N CYS A 93 -1.48 31.41 3.86
CA CYS A 93 -0.58 30.58 3.06
C CYS A 93 0.37 31.47 2.23
N ARG A 94 1.36 32.07 2.88
CA ARG A 94 2.14 33.22 2.35
C ARG A 94 2.97 32.95 1.10
N ARG A 95 3.27 31.69 0.80
CA ARG A 95 4.10 31.27 -0.34
C ARG A 95 3.31 30.48 -1.38
N LEU A 96 1.99 30.44 -1.25
CA LEU A 96 1.13 29.58 -2.04
C LEU A 96 0.99 30.06 -3.49
N THR A 97 1.20 29.13 -4.41
CA THR A 97 0.64 29.20 -5.76
C THR A 97 -0.51 28.20 -5.89
N ILE A 98 -1.68 28.70 -6.26
CA ILE A 98 -2.84 27.88 -6.62
C ILE A 98 -2.73 27.54 -8.10
N TYR A 99 -2.87 26.26 -8.42
CA TYR A 99 -2.94 25.78 -9.79
C TYR A 99 -4.35 25.30 -10.10
N GLY A 100 -4.80 25.57 -11.32
CA GLY A 100 -6.12 25.17 -11.83
C GLY A 100 -6.27 25.56 -13.30
N THR A 101 -7.44 25.32 -13.88
CA THR A 101 -7.72 25.71 -15.27
C THR A 101 -8.14 27.17 -15.38
N GLU A 102 -8.02 27.74 -16.58
CA GLU A 102 -8.53 29.08 -16.86
C GLU A 102 -10.07 29.11 -16.76
N GLY A 103 -10.61 30.05 -15.99
CA GLY A 103 -12.04 30.17 -15.71
C GLY A 103 -12.54 29.36 -14.50
N SER A 104 -11.69 28.55 -13.87
CA SER A 104 -12.05 27.74 -12.70
C SER A 104 -12.45 28.58 -11.46
N ALA A 105 -13.15 27.94 -10.52
CA ALA A 105 -13.40 28.52 -9.19
C ALA A 105 -12.08 28.82 -8.47
N ALA A 106 -11.04 28.01 -8.69
CA ALA A 106 -9.69 28.20 -8.18
C ALA A 106 -9.08 29.52 -8.68
N GLN A 107 -9.13 29.80 -9.99
CA GLN A 107 -8.66 31.06 -10.56
C GLN A 107 -9.41 32.26 -9.97
N THR A 108 -10.74 32.15 -9.87
CA THR A 108 -11.60 33.19 -9.30
C THR A 108 -11.24 33.47 -7.84
N TYR A 109 -11.05 32.43 -7.05
CA TYR A 109 -10.66 32.52 -5.65
C TYR A 109 -9.27 33.13 -5.47
N ALA A 110 -8.28 32.66 -6.23
CA ALA A 110 -6.91 33.15 -6.16
C ALA A 110 -6.86 34.66 -6.49
N LYS A 111 -7.56 35.07 -7.56
CA LYS A 111 -7.70 36.48 -7.94
C LYS A 111 -8.34 37.33 -6.85
N ARG A 112 -9.44 36.85 -6.24
CA ARG A 112 -10.15 37.56 -5.15
C ARG A 112 -9.26 37.76 -3.93
N ASN A 113 -8.42 36.78 -3.61
CA ASN A 113 -7.58 36.78 -2.41
C ASN A 113 -6.13 37.23 -2.67
N LYS A 114 -5.79 37.65 -3.90
CA LYS A 114 -4.43 38.05 -4.31
C LYS A 114 -3.37 36.96 -4.07
N ILE A 115 -3.76 35.71 -4.28
CA ILE A 115 -2.87 34.54 -4.23
C ILE A 115 -2.30 34.31 -5.63
N SER A 116 -1.04 33.86 -5.72
CA SER A 116 -0.42 33.50 -7.00
C SER A 116 -1.22 32.39 -7.68
N PHE A 117 -1.48 32.54 -8.98
CA PHE A 117 -2.21 31.55 -9.77
C PHE A 117 -1.42 31.21 -11.03
N SER A 118 -1.35 29.91 -11.36
CA SER A 118 -0.73 29.44 -12.60
C SER A 118 -1.60 28.36 -13.27
N THR A 119 -1.71 28.45 -14.60
CA THR A 119 -2.25 27.37 -15.45
C THR A 119 -1.15 26.42 -15.93
N ASP A 120 0.12 26.75 -15.67
CA ASP A 120 1.29 25.95 -16.01
C ASP A 120 1.80 25.28 -14.73
N PRO A 121 1.50 24.00 -14.52
CA PRO A 121 1.81 23.36 -13.27
C PRO A 121 3.11 22.59 -13.43
N SER A 122 4.18 23.11 -12.84
CA SER A 122 5.46 22.40 -12.81
C SER A 122 5.24 20.94 -12.37
N PRO A 123 5.85 19.96 -13.05
CA PRO A 123 5.84 18.56 -12.61
C PRO A 123 6.19 18.43 -11.14
N TYR A 124 5.48 17.58 -10.39
CA TYR A 124 5.92 17.17 -9.06
C TYR A 124 6.72 15.88 -9.19
N CYS A 125 7.74 15.68 -8.37
CA CYS A 125 8.49 14.42 -8.32
C CYS A 125 8.43 13.82 -6.92
N ASP A 126 8.33 12.50 -6.83
CA ASP A 126 8.33 11.78 -5.56
C ASP A 126 9.75 11.67 -4.96
N ALA A 127 9.85 10.97 -3.83
CA ALA A 127 11.13 10.77 -3.13
C ALA A 127 12.15 9.95 -3.92
N ALA A 128 11.71 9.15 -4.90
CA ALA A 128 12.58 8.41 -5.82
C ALA A 128 13.01 9.28 -7.02
N GLY A 129 12.50 10.52 -7.11
CA GLY A 129 12.76 11.46 -8.19
C GLY A 129 11.89 11.23 -9.42
N VAL A 130 10.89 10.35 -9.36
CA VAL A 130 9.96 10.10 -10.47
C VAL A 130 8.93 11.22 -10.51
N CYS A 131 8.86 11.89 -11.66
CA CYS A 131 8.06 13.07 -11.89
C CYS A 131 6.74 12.73 -12.57
N TYR A 132 5.70 13.45 -12.19
CA TYR A 132 4.33 13.29 -12.64
C TYR A 132 3.74 14.62 -13.09
N SER A 133 2.68 14.55 -13.88
CA SER A 133 1.81 15.68 -14.10
C SER A 133 1.23 16.11 -12.77
N HIS A 134 0.89 17.38 -12.68
CA HIS A 134 0.52 17.99 -11.41
C HIS A 134 -0.77 17.46 -10.78
N ASP A 135 -1.65 16.88 -11.58
CA ASP A 135 -2.85 16.15 -11.14
C ASP A 135 -2.54 14.70 -10.71
N GLY A 136 -1.28 14.27 -10.81
CA GLY A 136 -0.83 12.91 -10.53
C GLY A 136 -1.31 11.87 -11.54
N LYS A 137 -1.95 12.29 -12.65
CA LYS A 137 -2.56 11.37 -13.62
C LYS A 137 -1.57 10.78 -14.62
N THR A 138 -0.49 11.49 -14.90
CA THR A 138 0.51 11.09 -15.90
C THR A 138 1.87 10.97 -15.25
N LEU A 139 2.53 9.82 -15.37
CA LEU A 139 3.95 9.69 -15.02
C LEU A 139 4.78 10.29 -16.16
N LEU A 140 5.53 11.36 -15.90
CA LEU A 140 6.25 12.13 -16.91
C LEU A 140 7.68 11.65 -17.14
N GLY A 141 8.39 11.22 -16.09
CA GLY A 141 9.79 10.85 -16.21
C GLY A 141 10.39 10.32 -14.92
N ALA A 142 11.30 9.38 -15.00
CA ALA A 142 12.06 8.79 -13.91
C ALA A 142 13.55 9.12 -14.06
N PRO A 143 14.30 9.24 -12.96
CA PRO A 143 15.73 9.51 -13.03
C PRO A 143 16.47 8.25 -13.49
N LEU A 144 17.51 8.42 -14.31
CA LEU A 144 18.36 7.31 -14.80
C LEU A 144 19.01 6.48 -13.67
N SER A 145 19.10 7.05 -12.47
CA SER A 145 19.60 6.40 -11.26
C SER A 145 18.59 5.46 -10.60
N LEU A 146 17.31 5.47 -11.02
CA LEU A 146 16.27 4.61 -10.45
C LEU A 146 16.69 3.14 -10.59
N SER A 147 16.62 2.40 -9.48
CA SER A 147 17.13 1.03 -9.37
C SER A 147 16.27 0.16 -8.48
N GLY A 148 16.29 -1.15 -8.70
CA GLY A 148 15.49 -2.10 -7.92
C GLY A 148 14.05 -2.15 -8.40
N GLU A 149 13.10 -2.16 -7.47
CA GLU A 149 11.67 -2.25 -7.77
C GLU A 149 11.00 -0.88 -7.63
N TYR A 150 9.98 -0.63 -8.45
CA TYR A 150 9.22 0.61 -8.41
C TYR A 150 7.72 0.37 -8.58
N THR A 151 6.91 0.90 -7.67
CA THR A 151 5.44 0.82 -7.76
C THR A 151 4.88 2.16 -8.20
N ILE A 152 4.22 2.18 -9.36
CA ILE A 152 3.49 3.37 -9.81
C ILE A 152 2.27 3.54 -8.89
N PRO A 153 2.04 4.74 -8.31
CA PRO A 153 0.91 4.98 -7.41
C PRO A 153 -0.45 4.74 -8.05
N ASP A 154 -1.39 4.21 -7.26
CA ASP A 154 -2.80 4.12 -7.65
C ASP A 154 -3.35 5.53 -7.99
N GLY A 155 -4.13 5.63 -9.06
CA GLY A 155 -4.69 6.89 -9.54
C GLY A 155 -3.97 7.49 -10.74
N VAL A 156 -2.72 7.07 -11.01
CA VAL A 156 -2.02 7.34 -12.28
C VAL A 156 -2.77 6.62 -13.40
N THR A 157 -3.13 7.37 -14.44
CA THR A 157 -3.92 6.90 -15.60
C THR A 157 -3.10 6.72 -16.87
N SER A 158 -1.92 7.31 -16.95
CA SER A 158 -1.05 7.27 -18.12
C SER A 158 0.43 7.24 -17.74
N ILE A 159 1.22 6.44 -18.45
CA ILE A 159 2.68 6.50 -18.42
C ILE A 159 3.11 7.30 -19.64
N GLY A 160 3.84 8.37 -19.44
CA GLY A 160 4.25 9.32 -20.48
C GLY A 160 5.24 8.75 -21.48
N LYS A 161 5.48 9.52 -22.54
CA LYS A 161 6.55 9.23 -23.51
C LYS A 161 7.90 9.22 -22.78
N GLU A 162 8.72 8.20 -23.03
CA GLU A 162 10.10 8.09 -22.51
C GLU A 162 10.21 8.09 -20.98
N ALA A 163 9.10 7.80 -20.28
CA ALA A 163 9.00 8.05 -18.86
C ALA A 163 9.97 7.26 -17.97
N PHE A 164 10.38 6.06 -18.38
CA PHE A 164 11.44 5.27 -17.75
C PHE A 164 12.59 4.99 -18.73
N GLU A 165 12.74 5.75 -19.81
CA GLU A 165 13.81 5.53 -20.77
C GLU A 165 15.18 5.54 -20.06
N ASP A 166 16.06 4.61 -20.43
CA ASP A 166 17.40 4.46 -19.87
C ASP A 166 17.48 4.17 -18.36
N CYS A 167 16.39 3.77 -17.69
CA CYS A 167 16.38 3.28 -16.31
C CYS A 167 17.01 1.87 -16.20
N LYS A 168 18.31 1.77 -16.53
CA LYS A 168 19.06 0.52 -16.75
C LYS A 168 19.16 -0.38 -15.53
N LYS A 169 18.90 0.14 -14.33
CA LYS A 169 18.96 -0.61 -13.05
C LYS A 169 17.58 -0.95 -12.49
N LEU A 170 16.50 -0.53 -13.16
CA LEU A 170 15.13 -0.88 -12.78
C LEU A 170 14.91 -2.37 -13.09
N MET A 171 14.68 -3.16 -12.04
CA MET A 171 14.52 -4.61 -12.10
C MET A 171 13.06 -5.04 -12.23
N ALA A 172 12.15 -4.29 -11.60
CA ALA A 172 10.71 -4.53 -11.67
C ALA A 172 9.93 -3.22 -11.61
N VAL A 173 8.78 -3.21 -12.28
CA VAL A 173 7.81 -2.11 -12.20
C VAL A 173 6.41 -2.67 -11.99
N THR A 174 5.70 -2.16 -10.99
CA THR A 174 4.29 -2.48 -10.77
C THR A 174 3.43 -1.39 -11.42
N ILE A 175 2.62 -1.79 -12.42
CA ILE A 175 1.68 -0.91 -13.13
C ILE A 175 0.27 -1.13 -12.55
N PRO A 176 -0.37 -0.13 -11.90
CA PRO A 176 -1.67 -0.32 -11.26
C PRO A 176 -2.80 -0.39 -12.29
N GLU A 177 -3.94 -0.97 -11.88
CA GLU A 177 -5.13 -1.12 -12.73
C GLU A 177 -5.74 0.23 -13.16
N SER A 178 -5.36 1.35 -12.53
CA SER A 178 -5.80 2.69 -12.96
C SER A 178 -5.15 3.14 -14.28
N VAL A 179 -4.03 2.56 -14.71
CA VAL A 179 -3.33 2.95 -15.95
C VAL A 179 -4.09 2.46 -17.17
N THR A 180 -4.35 3.38 -18.10
CA THR A 180 -5.10 3.10 -19.35
C THR A 180 -4.24 3.24 -20.60
N SER A 181 -3.11 3.95 -20.52
CA SER A 181 -2.20 4.19 -21.64
C SER A 181 -0.73 4.20 -21.25
N ILE A 182 0.12 3.69 -22.15
CA ILE A 182 1.59 3.70 -22.03
C ILE A 182 2.17 4.39 -23.26
N GLY A 183 2.93 5.46 -23.06
CA GLY A 183 3.49 6.31 -24.11
C GLY A 183 4.67 5.67 -24.85
N ASN A 184 5.03 6.27 -25.99
CA ASN A 184 6.13 5.78 -26.83
C ASN A 184 7.45 5.72 -26.04
N ARG A 185 8.23 4.66 -26.25
CA ARG A 185 9.55 4.47 -25.60
C ARG A 185 9.53 4.53 -24.07
N ALA A 186 8.37 4.32 -23.44
CA ALA A 186 8.22 4.52 -22.00
C ALA A 186 9.17 3.66 -21.15
N PHE A 187 9.61 2.48 -21.60
CA PHE A 187 10.59 1.64 -20.92
C PHE A 187 11.77 1.28 -21.85
N PHE A 188 12.08 2.15 -22.80
CA PHE A 188 13.16 1.95 -23.75
C PHE A 188 14.52 1.88 -23.03
N SER A 189 15.39 0.95 -23.42
CA SER A 189 16.69 0.71 -22.75
C SER A 189 16.66 0.38 -21.24
N CYS A 190 15.53 -0.11 -20.70
CA CYS A 190 15.43 -0.67 -19.33
C CYS A 190 16.04 -2.09 -19.22
N HIS A 191 17.36 -2.22 -19.37
CA HIS A 191 18.03 -3.53 -19.53
C HIS A 191 17.93 -4.52 -18.36
N SER A 192 17.63 -4.05 -17.14
CA SER A 192 17.43 -4.91 -15.97
C SER A 192 16.01 -5.45 -15.84
N LEU A 193 15.05 -4.91 -16.58
CA LEU A 193 13.66 -5.34 -16.54
C LEU A 193 13.49 -6.63 -17.37
N THR A 194 13.29 -7.76 -16.70
CA THR A 194 13.13 -9.07 -17.36
C THR A 194 11.68 -9.54 -17.45
N ALA A 195 10.77 -8.91 -16.70
CA ALA A 195 9.36 -9.23 -16.71
C ALA A 195 8.54 -7.97 -16.40
N VAL A 196 7.37 -7.86 -17.01
CA VAL A 196 6.41 -6.79 -16.72
C VAL A 196 4.98 -7.27 -16.88
N THR A 197 4.13 -7.00 -15.90
CA THR A 197 2.69 -7.16 -16.03
C THR A 197 2.08 -5.89 -16.61
N ILE A 198 1.31 -6.02 -17.69
CA ILE A 198 0.50 -4.92 -18.21
C ILE A 198 -0.98 -5.25 -17.90
N PRO A 199 -1.66 -4.46 -17.05
CA PRO A 199 -3.02 -4.76 -16.62
C PRO A 199 -4.01 -4.62 -17.78
N LYS A 200 -5.17 -5.28 -17.66
CA LYS A 200 -6.20 -5.30 -18.71
C LYS A 200 -6.80 -3.93 -19.00
N SER A 201 -6.70 -2.99 -18.06
CA SER A 201 -7.15 -1.60 -18.18
C SER A 201 -6.32 -0.81 -19.19
N VAL A 202 -5.09 -1.24 -19.49
CA VAL A 202 -4.26 -0.64 -20.55
C VAL A 202 -4.84 -1.01 -21.90
N THR A 203 -5.37 0.01 -22.58
CA THR A 203 -6.01 -0.12 -23.90
C THR A 203 -5.17 0.51 -25.02
N SER A 204 -4.17 1.32 -24.67
CA SER A 204 -3.27 1.98 -25.62
C SER A 204 -1.80 1.80 -25.20
N ILE A 205 -0.98 1.29 -26.11
CA ILE A 205 0.47 1.10 -25.91
C ILE A 205 1.19 1.73 -27.10
N GLY A 206 2.12 2.64 -26.83
CA GLY A 206 2.91 3.35 -27.83
C GLY A 206 3.90 2.45 -28.57
N TRP A 207 4.68 3.02 -29.49
CA TRP A 207 5.73 2.29 -30.20
C TRP A 207 7.03 2.22 -29.37
N GLU A 208 7.82 1.15 -29.58
CA GLU A 208 9.12 0.92 -28.91
C GLU A 208 9.09 1.03 -27.38
N VAL A 209 7.95 0.75 -26.73
CA VAL A 209 7.83 0.81 -25.26
C VAL A 209 8.89 -0.04 -24.58
N PHE A 210 9.16 -1.22 -25.11
CA PHE A 210 10.25 -2.08 -24.66
C PHE A 210 11.19 -2.37 -25.82
N GLU A 211 12.46 -2.01 -25.66
CA GLU A 211 13.51 -2.28 -26.65
C GLU A 211 13.85 -3.78 -26.68
N ASN A 212 13.93 -4.38 -27.87
CA ASN A 212 14.02 -5.83 -28.04
C ASN A 212 15.43 -6.38 -27.73
N TYR A 213 15.59 -6.96 -26.55
CA TYR A 213 16.79 -7.72 -26.18
C TYR A 213 16.47 -9.06 -25.49
N ARG A 214 15.65 -9.92 -26.10
CA ARG A 214 15.59 -11.39 -25.85
C ARG A 214 15.38 -11.90 -24.39
N ARG A 215 15.16 -11.04 -23.41
CA ARG A 215 15.08 -11.39 -21.97
C ARG A 215 13.87 -10.81 -21.25
N LEU A 216 13.01 -10.05 -21.93
CA LEU A 216 11.77 -9.52 -21.38
C LEU A 216 10.61 -10.46 -21.73
N THR A 217 9.79 -10.79 -20.74
CA THR A 217 8.47 -11.39 -20.94
C THR A 217 7.38 -10.37 -20.56
N ILE A 218 6.42 -10.14 -21.45
CA ILE A 218 5.22 -9.37 -21.16
C ILE A 218 4.13 -10.32 -20.67
N TYR A 219 3.56 -10.01 -19.51
CA TYR A 219 2.41 -10.73 -18.97
C TYR A 219 1.16 -9.87 -19.09
N GLY A 220 0.03 -10.51 -19.37
CA GLY A 220 -1.25 -9.83 -19.50
C GLY A 220 -2.38 -10.82 -19.73
N THR A 221 -3.58 -10.30 -19.95
CA THR A 221 -4.75 -11.13 -20.24
C THR A 221 -4.86 -11.47 -21.72
N LYS A 222 -5.47 -12.62 -22.04
CA LYS A 222 -5.75 -13.01 -23.43
C LYS A 222 -6.66 -11.96 -24.10
N GLY A 223 -6.28 -11.49 -25.28
CA GLY A 223 -6.99 -10.45 -26.04
C GLY A 223 -6.70 -9.01 -25.59
N SER A 224 -5.77 -8.80 -24.65
CA SER A 224 -5.38 -7.46 -24.20
C SER A 224 -4.52 -6.70 -25.22
N ALA A 225 -4.43 -5.38 -25.05
CA ALA A 225 -3.46 -4.56 -25.78
C ALA A 225 -2.02 -5.06 -25.55
N ALA A 226 -1.71 -5.58 -24.36
CA ALA A 226 -0.43 -6.18 -24.04
C ALA A 226 -0.11 -7.40 -24.92
N GLN A 227 -1.07 -8.29 -25.16
CA GLN A 227 -0.89 -9.43 -26.05
C GLN A 227 -0.60 -8.98 -27.49
N THR A 228 -1.37 -8.00 -27.99
CA THR A 228 -1.18 -7.45 -29.33
C THR A 228 0.19 -6.81 -29.47
N TYR A 229 0.56 -5.94 -28.52
CA TYR A 229 1.86 -5.28 -28.51
C TYR A 229 3.02 -6.28 -28.48
N ALA A 230 2.94 -7.29 -27.59
CA ALA A 230 3.98 -8.30 -27.47
C ALA A 230 4.15 -9.11 -28.77
N LYS A 231 3.02 -9.48 -29.41
CA LYS A 231 3.01 -10.16 -30.70
C LYS A 231 3.65 -9.29 -31.81
N ASP A 232 3.27 -8.03 -31.90
CA ASP A 232 3.72 -7.11 -32.95
C ASP A 232 5.21 -6.77 -32.83
N ASN A 233 5.79 -6.87 -31.63
CA ASN A 233 7.20 -6.59 -31.34
C ASN A 233 8.05 -7.85 -31.12
N GLU A 234 7.51 -9.04 -31.40
CA GLU A 234 8.18 -10.34 -31.19
C GLU A 234 8.72 -10.54 -29.75
N ILE A 235 8.01 -10.01 -28.77
CA ILE A 235 8.32 -10.16 -27.35
C ILE A 235 7.57 -11.39 -26.80
N PRO A 236 8.22 -12.26 -26.01
CA PRO A 236 7.55 -13.34 -25.30
C PRO A 236 6.33 -12.82 -24.53
N PHE A 237 5.17 -13.39 -24.83
CA PHE A 237 3.91 -13.09 -24.14
C PHE A 237 3.44 -14.32 -23.38
N SER A 238 3.03 -14.13 -22.13
CA SER A 238 2.41 -15.18 -21.33
C SER A 238 1.09 -14.72 -20.73
N THR A 239 0.05 -15.55 -20.92
CA THR A 239 -1.16 -15.50 -20.08
C THR A 239 -1.00 -16.33 -18.81
N ASP A 240 0.11 -17.06 -18.70
CA ASP A 240 0.45 -17.97 -17.62
C ASP A 240 1.37 -17.24 -16.62
N PRO A 241 0.89 -16.91 -15.41
CA PRO A 241 1.54 -16.03 -14.44
C PRO A 241 2.54 -16.81 -13.59
N SER A 242 3.50 -17.50 -14.21
CA SER A 242 4.46 -18.31 -13.45
C SER A 242 5.14 -17.46 -12.36
N PRO A 243 5.20 -17.96 -11.11
CA PRO A 243 5.83 -17.26 -9.99
C PRO A 243 7.24 -16.79 -10.33
N TYR A 244 7.62 -15.58 -9.90
CA TYR A 244 9.02 -15.16 -9.96
C TYR A 244 9.67 -15.37 -8.60
N CYS A 245 10.97 -15.67 -8.59
CA CYS A 245 11.76 -15.72 -7.35
C CYS A 245 12.65 -14.48 -7.24
N ASN A 246 12.72 -13.89 -6.04
CA ASN A 246 13.68 -12.82 -5.76
C ASN A 246 15.10 -13.37 -5.57
N ALA A 247 16.07 -12.50 -5.26
CA ALA A 247 17.46 -12.88 -5.04
C ALA A 247 17.67 -13.88 -3.88
N ASP A 248 16.75 -13.89 -2.91
CA ASP A 248 16.75 -14.80 -1.76
C ASP A 248 16.02 -16.13 -2.05
N GLY A 249 15.51 -16.31 -3.27
CA GLY A 249 14.78 -17.50 -3.71
C GLY A 249 13.31 -17.52 -3.29
N VAL A 250 12.78 -16.45 -2.71
CA VAL A 250 11.37 -16.34 -2.31
C VAL A 250 10.50 -16.11 -3.54
N TYR A 251 9.50 -16.98 -3.69
CA TYR A 251 8.53 -17.00 -4.77
C TYR A 251 7.37 -16.06 -4.49
N TYR A 252 7.03 -15.25 -5.49
CA TYR A 252 5.91 -14.33 -5.46
C TYR A 252 4.96 -14.62 -6.62
N SER A 253 3.69 -14.28 -6.47
CA SER A 253 2.80 -14.07 -7.61
C SER A 253 3.40 -13.01 -8.50
N HIS A 254 3.10 -13.09 -9.79
CA HIS A 254 3.74 -12.25 -10.78
C HIS A 254 3.58 -10.73 -10.53
N ASP A 255 2.48 -10.31 -9.91
CA ASP A 255 2.21 -8.93 -9.51
C ASP A 255 2.90 -8.48 -8.21
N GLY A 256 3.66 -9.37 -7.55
CA GLY A 256 4.34 -9.10 -6.29
C GLY A 256 3.39 -8.94 -5.09
N GLN A 257 2.09 -9.24 -5.26
CA GLN A 257 1.09 -9.06 -4.20
C GLN A 257 0.91 -10.30 -3.32
N THR A 258 1.25 -11.49 -3.81
CA THR A 258 1.16 -12.73 -3.05
C THR A 258 2.54 -13.32 -2.87
N LEU A 259 2.95 -13.61 -1.64
CA LEU A 259 4.13 -14.42 -1.38
C LEU A 259 3.73 -15.90 -1.42
N LEU A 260 4.25 -16.65 -2.38
CA LEU A 260 3.83 -18.03 -2.66
C LEU A 260 4.69 -19.09 -1.97
N GLY A 261 5.96 -18.81 -1.71
CA GLY A 261 6.86 -19.75 -1.07
C GLY A 261 8.25 -19.20 -0.84
N ALA A 262 9.03 -19.85 0.01
CA ALA A 262 10.41 -19.54 0.31
C ALA A 262 11.23 -20.85 0.41
N PRO A 263 12.54 -20.81 0.12
CA PRO A 263 13.37 -21.99 0.26
C PRO A 263 13.60 -22.28 1.75
N TRP A 264 13.62 -23.56 2.14
CA TRP A 264 13.91 -23.96 3.53
C TRP A 264 15.29 -23.47 4.02
N SER A 265 16.21 -23.18 3.10
CA SER A 265 17.51 -22.60 3.41
C SER A 265 17.47 -21.10 3.75
N LEU A 266 16.35 -20.42 3.52
CA LEU A 266 16.18 -19.02 3.89
C LEU A 266 16.32 -18.89 5.41
N SER A 267 17.23 -18.02 5.86
CA SER A 267 17.54 -17.86 7.28
C SER A 267 17.89 -16.43 7.64
N GLY A 268 17.83 -16.12 8.94
CA GLY A 268 18.07 -14.77 9.46
C GLY A 268 16.82 -13.88 9.45
N GLU A 269 17.02 -12.57 9.36
CA GLU A 269 15.93 -11.58 9.28
C GLU A 269 15.39 -11.51 7.86
N TYR A 270 14.06 -11.55 7.70
CA TYR A 270 13.40 -11.31 6.42
C TYR A 270 12.33 -10.22 6.52
N LYS A 271 12.33 -9.30 5.56
CA LYS A 271 11.34 -8.23 5.43
C LYS A 271 10.49 -8.48 4.20
N ILE A 272 9.21 -8.77 4.41
CA ILE A 272 8.27 -8.95 3.31
C ILE A 272 8.03 -7.57 2.67
N PRO A 273 8.12 -7.42 1.33
CA PRO A 273 7.92 -6.15 0.65
C PRO A 273 6.51 -5.55 0.88
N ASP A 274 6.42 -4.22 0.95
CA ASP A 274 5.16 -3.48 1.16
C ASP A 274 4.12 -3.66 0.02
N SER A 275 4.52 -4.23 -1.11
CA SER A 275 3.62 -4.62 -2.20
C SER A 275 2.74 -5.82 -1.84
N VAL A 276 3.16 -6.65 -0.89
CA VAL A 276 2.51 -7.92 -0.57
C VAL A 276 1.21 -7.68 0.22
N THR A 277 0.12 -8.22 -0.30
CA THR A 277 -1.22 -8.19 0.30
C THR A 277 -1.66 -9.57 0.81
N SER A 278 -1.01 -10.66 0.42
CA SER A 278 -1.35 -12.03 0.86
C SER A 278 -0.11 -12.92 0.99
N ILE A 279 -0.11 -13.84 1.96
CA ILE A 279 0.93 -14.87 2.12
C ILE A 279 0.27 -16.23 1.92
N GLY A 280 0.80 -17.03 1.00
CA GLY A 280 0.32 -18.36 0.66
C GLY A 280 0.45 -19.34 1.82
N GLY A 281 -0.34 -20.42 1.78
CA GLY A 281 -0.20 -21.51 2.73
C GLY A 281 1.17 -22.17 2.60
N TRP A 282 1.75 -22.55 3.74
CA TRP A 282 3.06 -23.21 3.84
C TRP A 282 4.24 -22.37 3.29
N ALA A 283 4.03 -21.08 3.00
CA ALA A 283 4.97 -20.29 2.21
C ALA A 283 6.38 -20.21 2.81
N PHE A 284 6.51 -20.05 4.12
CA PHE A 284 7.79 -20.05 4.83
C PHE A 284 7.98 -21.29 5.69
N CYS A 285 7.17 -22.34 5.53
CA CYS A 285 7.28 -23.49 6.42
C CYS A 285 8.68 -24.11 6.37
N CYS A 286 9.21 -24.47 7.55
CA CYS A 286 10.56 -24.99 7.76
C CYS A 286 11.71 -24.02 7.41
N SER A 287 11.46 -22.71 7.29
CA SER A 287 12.53 -21.72 7.07
C SER A 287 13.32 -21.46 8.35
N GLY A 288 14.62 -21.21 8.23
CA GLY A 288 15.52 -20.84 9.34
C GLY A 288 15.42 -19.37 9.76
N LEU A 289 14.25 -18.75 9.62
CA LEU A 289 14.04 -17.33 9.92
C LEU A 289 14.19 -17.08 11.42
N THR A 290 14.94 -16.05 11.79
CA THR A 290 15.09 -15.62 13.20
C THR A 290 14.09 -14.52 13.57
N SER A 291 13.73 -13.67 12.59
CA SER A 291 12.75 -12.60 12.76
C SER A 291 12.08 -12.27 11.43
N LEU A 292 10.81 -11.88 11.50
CA LEU A 292 10.00 -11.57 10.33
C LEU A 292 9.16 -10.31 10.57
N THR A 293 9.17 -9.39 9.61
CA THR A 293 8.25 -8.25 9.56
C THR A 293 7.20 -8.47 8.47
N ILE A 294 5.93 -8.54 8.85
CA ILE A 294 4.78 -8.63 7.94
C ILE A 294 4.21 -7.21 7.76
N PRO A 295 4.15 -6.66 6.52
CA PRO A 295 3.65 -5.31 6.30
C PRO A 295 2.15 -5.20 6.56
N ASP A 296 1.70 -4.03 7.02
CA ASP A 296 0.29 -3.77 7.37
C ASP A 296 -0.67 -3.93 6.18
N ARG A 297 -0.18 -3.97 4.92
CA ARG A 297 -1.01 -4.22 3.74
C ARG A 297 -1.41 -5.69 3.56
N VAL A 298 -0.80 -6.62 4.31
CA VAL A 298 -1.16 -8.05 4.26
C VAL A 298 -2.54 -8.26 4.88
N MET A 299 -3.48 -8.72 4.06
CA MET A 299 -4.88 -8.97 4.41
C MET A 299 -5.15 -10.46 4.69
N SER A 300 -4.26 -11.35 4.26
CA SER A 300 -4.40 -12.79 4.50
C SER A 300 -3.05 -13.50 4.66
N ILE A 301 -3.04 -14.51 5.54
CA ILE A 301 -1.93 -15.44 5.74
C ILE A 301 -2.52 -16.85 5.68
N GLY A 302 -2.03 -17.67 4.76
CA GLY A 302 -2.54 -19.02 4.55
C GLY A 302 -2.16 -20.01 5.65
N GLU A 303 -2.82 -21.16 5.61
CA GLU A 303 -2.57 -22.31 6.50
C GLU A 303 -1.07 -22.65 6.57
N GLY A 304 -0.55 -22.83 7.78
CA GLY A 304 0.83 -23.29 7.98
C GLY A 304 1.91 -22.34 7.43
N ALA A 305 1.60 -21.08 7.12
CA ALA A 305 2.52 -20.19 6.42
C ALA A 305 3.91 -20.09 7.08
N PHE A 306 4.01 -20.18 8.40
CA PHE A 306 5.28 -20.13 9.14
C PHE A 306 5.50 -21.38 10.01
N CYS A 307 4.89 -22.52 9.68
CA CYS A 307 5.12 -23.71 10.48
C CYS A 307 6.60 -24.12 10.51
N GLU A 308 7.03 -24.72 11.62
CA GLU A 308 8.38 -25.25 11.81
C GLU A 308 9.49 -24.21 11.56
N CYS A 309 9.18 -22.91 11.65
CA CYS A 309 10.17 -21.84 11.70
C CYS A 309 10.84 -21.85 13.09
N ARG A 310 11.58 -22.91 13.39
CA ARG A 310 12.11 -23.23 14.73
C ARG A 310 13.05 -22.16 15.28
N ASP A 311 13.65 -21.34 14.42
CA ASP A 311 14.54 -20.26 14.83
C ASP A 311 13.83 -18.92 15.07
N LEU A 312 12.53 -18.82 14.76
CA LEU A 312 11.77 -17.58 14.82
C LEU A 312 11.53 -17.18 16.28
N THR A 313 12.15 -16.09 16.73
CA THR A 313 12.01 -15.60 18.12
C THR A 313 10.91 -14.57 18.29
N SER A 314 10.58 -13.85 17.21
CA SER A 314 9.58 -12.79 17.23
C SER A 314 8.90 -12.65 15.87
N VAL A 315 7.60 -12.34 15.88
CA VAL A 315 6.82 -12.00 14.69
C VAL A 315 5.97 -10.76 14.96
N THR A 316 5.90 -9.87 13.98
CA THR A 316 4.89 -8.79 13.97
C THR A 316 3.78 -9.20 13.01
N ILE A 317 2.54 -9.26 13.51
CA ILE A 317 1.36 -9.64 12.72
C ILE A 317 0.72 -8.35 12.16
N SER A 318 0.29 -8.39 10.89
CA SER A 318 -0.37 -7.24 10.23
C SER A 318 -1.67 -6.82 10.94
N ASN A 319 -1.84 -5.50 11.11
CA ASN A 319 -3.04 -4.90 11.71
C ASN A 319 -4.29 -4.91 10.80
N ARG A 320 -4.25 -5.62 9.66
CA ARG A 320 -5.38 -5.78 8.73
C ARG A 320 -5.90 -7.21 8.63
N LEU A 321 -5.32 -8.15 9.35
CA LEU A 321 -5.80 -9.53 9.36
C LEU A 321 -7.11 -9.63 10.15
N THR A 322 -8.12 -10.24 9.55
CA THR A 322 -9.39 -10.53 10.23
C THR A 322 -9.40 -11.90 10.93
N ARG A 323 -8.49 -12.80 10.53
CA ARG A 323 -8.34 -14.16 11.07
C ARG A 323 -6.90 -14.63 10.97
N ILE A 324 -6.50 -15.50 11.89
CA ILE A 324 -5.25 -16.26 11.83
C ILE A 324 -5.62 -17.72 11.56
N GLU A 325 -5.19 -18.23 10.41
CA GLU A 325 -5.54 -19.57 9.94
C GLU A 325 -4.90 -20.69 10.78
N GLU A 326 -5.22 -21.93 10.40
CA GLU A 326 -4.71 -23.14 11.03
C GLU A 326 -3.19 -23.28 10.87
N TYR A 327 -2.51 -23.81 11.89
CA TYR A 327 -1.07 -24.13 11.89
C TYR A 327 -0.09 -22.99 11.60
N VAL A 328 -0.53 -21.73 11.51
CA VAL A 328 0.29 -20.61 10.99
C VAL A 328 1.67 -20.51 11.66
N PHE A 329 1.78 -20.72 12.97
CA PHE A 329 3.03 -20.72 13.73
C PHE A 329 3.32 -22.06 14.43
N ALA A 330 2.72 -23.16 13.99
CA ALA A 330 2.93 -24.47 14.60
C ALA A 330 4.41 -24.88 14.51
N GLY A 331 5.04 -25.27 15.62
CA GLY A 331 6.44 -25.70 15.67
C GLY A 331 7.46 -24.56 15.70
N CYS A 332 7.03 -23.30 15.88
CA CYS A 332 7.92 -22.15 16.10
C CYS A 332 8.52 -22.21 17.52
N SER A 333 9.35 -23.20 17.80
CA SER A 333 9.78 -23.58 19.15
C SER A 333 10.60 -22.53 19.91
N ARG A 334 11.14 -21.51 19.24
CA ARG A 334 11.86 -20.38 19.86
C ARG A 334 11.07 -19.09 19.96
N LEU A 335 9.81 -19.07 19.52
CA LEU A 335 8.94 -17.91 19.58
C LEU A 335 8.56 -17.64 21.04
N THR A 336 8.94 -16.48 21.59
CA THR A 336 8.80 -16.23 23.03
C THR A 336 7.53 -15.51 23.42
N SER A 337 7.05 -14.63 22.56
CA SER A 337 5.88 -13.79 22.79
C SER A 337 5.17 -13.42 21.50
N VAL A 338 3.85 -13.31 21.55
CA VAL A 338 3.02 -12.91 20.40
C VAL A 338 1.95 -11.91 20.85
N THR A 339 1.78 -10.84 20.07
CA THR A 339 0.66 -9.90 20.22
C THR A 339 -0.29 -10.09 19.04
N ILE A 340 -1.54 -10.43 19.34
CA ILE A 340 -2.60 -10.56 18.34
C ILE A 340 -3.20 -9.16 18.07
N PRO A 341 -3.27 -8.69 16.81
CA PRO A 341 -3.84 -7.37 16.50
C PRO A 341 -5.35 -7.26 16.75
N GLU A 342 -5.83 -6.06 17.08
CA GLU A 342 -7.25 -5.72 17.31
C GLU A 342 -8.16 -5.99 16.09
N SER A 343 -7.58 -6.14 14.89
CA SER A 343 -8.34 -6.49 13.69
C SER A 343 -8.77 -7.96 13.66
N VAL A 344 -8.13 -8.84 14.45
CA VAL A 344 -8.34 -10.29 14.41
C VAL A 344 -9.60 -10.67 15.19
N THR A 345 -10.43 -11.52 14.57
CA THR A 345 -11.69 -12.03 15.15
C THR A 345 -11.64 -13.51 15.50
N SER A 346 -10.73 -14.28 14.89
CA SER A 346 -10.61 -15.72 15.12
C SER A 346 -9.17 -16.24 15.03
N ILE A 347 -8.82 -17.17 15.93
CA ILE A 347 -7.55 -17.92 15.95
C ILE A 347 -7.83 -19.40 15.64
N GLY A 348 -7.19 -19.92 14.59
CA GLY A 348 -7.42 -21.23 13.99
C GLY A 348 -6.90 -22.43 14.79
N TYR A 349 -7.15 -23.61 14.23
CA TYR A 349 -6.69 -24.89 14.79
C TYR A 349 -5.17 -24.96 14.84
N LYS A 350 -4.62 -25.33 16.01
CA LYS A 350 -3.17 -25.56 16.20
C LYS A 350 -2.27 -24.40 15.77
N THR A 351 -2.77 -23.16 15.80
CA THR A 351 -2.02 -21.98 15.33
C THR A 351 -0.65 -21.84 15.98
N PHE A 352 -0.51 -22.15 17.28
CA PHE A 352 0.74 -22.11 18.05
C PHE A 352 1.14 -23.49 18.60
N TYR A 353 0.70 -24.57 17.95
CA TYR A 353 1.02 -25.94 18.39
C TYR A 353 2.54 -26.14 18.53
N SER A 354 3.03 -26.75 19.60
CA SER A 354 4.47 -26.98 19.84
C SER A 354 5.35 -25.73 19.77
N CYS A 355 4.85 -24.59 20.25
CA CYS A 355 5.66 -23.39 20.49
C CYS A 355 6.32 -23.45 21.88
N ASP A 356 7.35 -24.28 22.01
CA ASP A 356 7.96 -24.66 23.29
C ASP A 356 8.50 -23.48 24.12
N SER A 357 8.87 -22.35 23.52
CA SER A 357 9.38 -21.16 24.22
C SER A 357 8.33 -20.08 24.45
N LEU A 358 7.09 -20.28 24.00
CA LEU A 358 6.04 -19.25 24.04
C LEU A 358 5.52 -19.08 25.46
N THR A 359 5.93 -17.99 26.11
CA THR A 359 5.61 -17.71 27.52
C THR A 359 4.52 -16.66 27.69
N SER A 360 4.26 -15.85 26.66
CA SER A 360 3.24 -14.81 26.72
C SER A 360 2.52 -14.60 25.39
N VAL A 361 1.19 -14.48 25.44
CA VAL A 361 0.38 -14.12 24.28
C VAL A 361 -0.64 -13.07 24.70
N THR A 362 -0.66 -11.92 24.03
CA THR A 362 -1.70 -10.90 24.21
C THR A 362 -2.80 -11.11 23.18
N ILE A 363 -4.04 -11.27 23.64
CA ILE A 363 -5.23 -11.51 22.82
C ILE A 363 -6.28 -10.41 23.09
N PRO A 364 -6.66 -9.61 22.08
CA PRO A 364 -7.60 -8.51 22.23
C PRO A 364 -9.06 -8.99 22.34
N GLU A 365 -9.96 -8.09 22.75
CA GLU A 365 -11.38 -8.41 22.92
C GLU A 365 -12.12 -8.63 21.59
N SER A 366 -11.54 -8.18 20.47
CA SER A 366 -12.02 -8.44 19.12
C SER A 366 -12.06 -9.93 18.78
N VAL A 367 -11.20 -10.75 19.42
CA VAL A 367 -11.15 -12.19 19.21
C VAL A 367 -12.35 -12.86 19.87
N THR A 368 -13.26 -13.36 19.04
CA THR A 368 -14.50 -14.02 19.48
C THR A 368 -14.44 -15.55 19.37
N SER A 369 -13.45 -16.07 18.64
CA SER A 369 -13.22 -17.51 18.47
C SER A 369 -11.75 -17.87 18.59
N ILE A 370 -11.46 -18.91 19.39
CA ILE A 370 -10.12 -19.49 19.56
C ILE A 370 -10.32 -21.00 19.52
N SER A 371 -9.66 -21.69 18.59
CA SER A 371 -9.70 -23.16 18.53
C SER A 371 -9.19 -23.76 19.83
N PHE A 372 -9.75 -24.90 20.25
CA PHE A 372 -9.42 -25.55 21.52
C PHE A 372 -7.91 -25.88 21.60
N ASP A 373 -7.36 -26.40 20.51
CA ASP A 373 -5.96 -26.87 20.42
C ASP A 373 -4.99 -25.77 19.94
N ALA A 374 -5.39 -24.49 19.99
CA ALA A 374 -4.61 -23.38 19.43
C ALA A 374 -3.21 -23.23 20.08
N PHE A 375 -3.08 -23.59 21.36
CA PHE A 375 -1.85 -23.47 22.16
C PHE A 375 -1.41 -24.83 22.74
N ASP A 376 -1.80 -25.93 22.11
CA ASP A 376 -1.36 -27.27 22.53
C ASP A 376 0.16 -27.43 22.45
N ASP A 377 0.74 -28.17 23.39
CA ASP A 377 2.20 -28.40 23.50
C ASP A 377 3.03 -27.09 23.54
N CYS A 378 2.47 -25.97 24.03
CA CYS A 378 3.23 -24.76 24.34
C CYS A 378 3.98 -24.88 25.68
N HIS A 379 4.82 -23.88 26.00
CA HIS A 379 5.52 -23.81 27.28
C HIS A 379 4.56 -23.92 28.49
N ASP A 380 4.91 -24.70 29.51
CA ASP A 380 4.09 -24.92 30.70
C ASP A 380 3.72 -23.62 31.45
N ASP A 381 4.63 -22.63 31.43
CA ASP A 381 4.42 -21.30 32.02
C ASP A 381 3.74 -20.28 31.08
N LEU A 382 3.09 -20.71 30.00
CA LEU A 382 2.37 -19.81 29.09
C LEU A 382 1.30 -19.01 29.86
N VAL A 383 1.35 -17.68 29.69
CA VAL A 383 0.33 -16.75 30.18
C VAL A 383 -0.35 -16.03 29.02
N ILE A 384 -1.67 -16.14 28.95
CA ILE A 384 -2.53 -15.36 28.06
C ILE A 384 -2.90 -14.04 28.75
N TYR A 385 -2.65 -12.93 28.08
CA TYR A 385 -3.06 -11.59 28.48
C TYR A 385 -4.29 -11.17 27.68
N GLY A 386 -5.26 -10.55 28.34
CA GLY A 386 -6.44 -10.02 27.68
C GLY A 386 -7.46 -9.42 28.66
N LYS A 387 -8.57 -8.92 28.13
CA LYS A 387 -9.63 -8.30 28.94
C LYS A 387 -10.38 -9.34 29.78
N ALA A 388 -10.81 -8.98 30.99
CA ALA A 388 -11.70 -9.81 31.79
C ALA A 388 -13.04 -10.06 31.06
N GLY A 389 -13.54 -11.29 31.08
CA GLY A 389 -14.74 -11.74 30.38
C GLY A 389 -14.53 -12.03 28.89
N SER A 390 -13.31 -11.89 28.35
CA SER A 390 -13.02 -12.13 26.94
C SER A 390 -13.00 -13.62 26.57
N LYS A 391 -13.00 -13.90 25.26
CA LYS A 391 -12.79 -15.27 24.76
C LYS A 391 -11.41 -15.81 25.16
N ALA A 392 -10.41 -14.94 25.30
CA ALA A 392 -9.07 -15.28 25.78
C ALA A 392 -9.11 -15.85 27.21
N GLU A 393 -9.83 -15.19 28.13
CA GLU A 393 -10.00 -15.70 29.50
C GLU A 393 -10.71 -17.06 29.53
N TRP A 394 -11.78 -17.21 28.73
CA TRP A 394 -12.50 -18.49 28.64
C TRP A 394 -11.58 -19.61 28.13
N HIS A 395 -10.84 -19.36 27.05
CA HIS A 395 -9.93 -20.34 26.47
C HIS A 395 -8.82 -20.74 27.45
N ALA A 396 -8.23 -19.76 28.15
CA ALA A 396 -7.19 -20.03 29.15
C ALA A 396 -7.72 -20.93 30.30
N LYS A 397 -8.94 -20.70 30.77
CA LYS A 397 -9.58 -21.52 31.82
C LYS A 397 -9.82 -22.96 31.36
N GLU A 398 -10.40 -23.16 30.18
CA GLU A 398 -10.72 -24.49 29.65
C GLU A 398 -9.46 -25.33 29.42
N ASN A 399 -8.37 -24.69 28.97
CA ASN A 399 -7.10 -25.35 28.67
C ASN A 399 -6.08 -25.31 29.81
N ARG A 400 -6.45 -24.80 30.99
CA ARG A 400 -5.57 -24.68 32.18
C ARG A 400 -4.29 -23.87 31.93
N ILE A 401 -4.38 -22.85 31.07
CA ILE A 401 -3.30 -21.91 30.78
C ILE A 401 -3.40 -20.72 31.75
N GLY A 402 -2.28 -20.11 32.13
CA GLY A 402 -2.28 -18.91 32.97
C GLY A 402 -2.98 -17.74 32.29
N PHE A 403 -3.72 -16.93 33.04
CA PHE A 403 -4.39 -15.73 32.50
C PHE A 403 -4.10 -14.49 33.35
N LYS A 404 -3.82 -13.36 32.70
CA LYS A 404 -3.66 -12.04 33.35
C LYS A 404 -4.48 -10.98 32.61
N VAL A 405 -5.07 -10.07 33.40
CA VAL A 405 -5.81 -8.94 32.86
C VAL A 405 -4.81 -7.87 32.40
N GLU A 406 -5.03 -7.35 31.19
CA GLU A 406 -4.32 -6.20 30.61
C GLU A 406 -5.13 -4.92 30.74
#